data_AF-R7VDM0-F1
#
_entry.id   AF-R7VDM0-F1
#
_cell.length_a   1.000
_cell.length_b   1.000
_cell.length_c   1.000
_cell.angle_alpha   90.00
_cell.angle_beta   90.00
_cell.angle_gamma   90.00
#
_symmetry.space_group_name_H-M   'P 1'
#
loop_
_entity.id
_entity.type
_entity.pdbx_description
1 polymer ?
#
loop_
_entity_poly.entity_id
_entity_poly.type
_entity_poly.pdbx_seq_one_letter_code
_entity_poly.pdbx_strand_id
1 'polypeptide(L)'
;MCLCLLCAIRIIRGVYLCLLCAICIIIGVCQCVLCAINITIGMCLCLLCAINITIGMCLCLLCALNITIGMSLCVLCAIKIIRGMCQCILCAIRIIRGVCLCLLCAISITIGVCLCV
;
A
#
# COMPACT_ATOMS: atom_id res chain seq x y z
N MET A 1 4.85 -7.80 19.89
CA MET A 1 5.56 -7.30 18.70
C MET A 1 6.52 -8.38 18.26
N CYS A 2 6.41 -8.87 17.03
CA CYS A 2 7.28 -9.93 16.49
C CYS A 2 8.23 -9.32 15.46
N LEU A 3 9.53 -9.63 15.56
CA LEU A 3 10.56 -9.18 14.61
C LEU A 3 10.98 -10.34 13.72
N CYS A 4 11.11 -10.10 12.42
CA CYS A 4 11.67 -11.07 11.49
C CYS A 4 12.62 -10.46 10.49
N LEU A 5 13.77 -11.10 10.34
CA LEU A 5 14.80 -10.65 9.41
C LEU A 5 14.51 -11.15 7.99
N LEU A 6 14.29 -12.46 7.84
CA LEU A 6 13.97 -13.12 6.57
C LEU A 6 12.77 -14.03 6.74
N CYS A 7 11.80 -13.94 5.83
CA CYS A 7 10.67 -14.86 5.78
C CYS A 7 10.34 -15.19 4.33
N ALA A 8 10.10 -16.47 4.04
CA ALA A 8 9.44 -16.83 2.79
C ALA A 8 7.95 -16.46 2.89
N ILE A 9 7.23 -17.11 3.80
CA ILE A 9 5.79 -16.92 3.97
C ILE A 9 5.49 -16.79 5.46
N ARG A 10 4.68 -15.80 5.85
CA ARG A 10 4.14 -15.71 7.21
C ARG A 10 2.70 -15.24 7.26
N ILE A 11 1.99 -15.77 8.24
CA ILE A 11 0.63 -15.36 8.62
C ILE A 11 0.64 -15.01 10.10
N ILE A 12 0.23 -13.78 10.44
CA ILE A 12 0.40 -13.26 11.81
C ILE A 12 -0.81 -12.42 12.21
N ARG A 13 -1.11 -12.41 13.50
CA ARG A 13 -2.04 -11.46 14.13
C ARG A 13 -1.27 -10.57 15.11
N GLY A 14 -1.55 -9.27 15.11
CA GLY A 14 -0.94 -8.30 16.00
C GLY A 14 0.06 -7.38 15.30
N VAL A 15 1.13 -7.00 16.02
CA VAL A 15 2.13 -6.04 15.55
C VAL A 15 3.39 -6.77 15.08
N TYR A 16 3.82 -6.48 13.85
CA TYR A 16 4.91 -7.17 13.19
C TYR A 16 5.86 -6.22 12.48
N LEU A 17 7.17 -6.50 12.61
CA LEU A 17 8.24 -5.80 11.91
C LEU A 17 9.05 -6.81 11.09
N CYS A 18 9.11 -6.62 9.78
CA CYS A 18 9.87 -7.47 8.86
C CYS A 18 10.87 -6.66 8.02
N LEU A 19 12.09 -7.19 7.89
CA LEU A 19 13.09 -6.60 7.00
C LEU A 19 12.90 -7.10 5.57
N LEU A 20 12.94 -8.42 5.36
CA LEU A 20 12.74 -9.04 4.05
C LEU A 20 11.68 -10.13 4.11
N CYS A 21 10.66 -10.02 3.25
CA CYS A 21 9.64 -11.04 3.13
C CYS A 21 9.28 -11.35 1.67
N ALA A 22 9.11 -12.61 1.29
CA ALA A 22 8.49 -12.90 -0.01
C ALA A 22 6.97 -12.65 0.10
N ILE A 23 6.31 -13.25 1.09
CA ILE A 23 4.86 -13.12 1.30
C ILE A 23 4.58 -12.91 2.79
N CYS A 24 3.81 -11.87 3.12
CA CYS A 24 3.29 -11.65 4.46
C CYS A 24 1.77 -11.40 4.42
N ILE A 25 1.06 -12.07 5.33
CA ILE A 25 -0.38 -11.90 5.54
C ILE A 25 -0.59 -11.53 7.01
N ILE A 26 -1.11 -10.34 7.28
CA ILE A 26 -1.13 -9.79 8.63
C ILE A 26 -2.52 -9.22 8.96
N ILE A 27 -3.02 -9.56 10.15
CA ILE A 27 -4.18 -8.90 10.75
C ILE A 27 -3.67 -8.06 11.92
N GLY A 28 -3.64 -6.74 11.77
CA GLY A 28 -3.12 -5.82 12.76
C GLY A 28 -2.23 -4.75 12.13
N VAL A 29 -1.02 -4.60 12.67
CA VAL A 29 -0.06 -3.58 12.23
C VAL A 29 1.16 -4.27 11.67
N CYS A 30 1.53 -3.93 10.43
CA CYS A 30 2.76 -4.38 9.83
C CYS A 30 3.67 -3.22 9.46
N GLN A 31 4.96 -3.45 9.65
CA GLN A 31 5.99 -2.56 9.17
C GLN A 31 7.01 -3.42 8.41
N CYS A 32 7.19 -3.12 7.13
CA CYS A 32 7.98 -3.92 6.23
C CYS A 32 8.94 -3.04 5.42
N VAL A 33 10.20 -3.45 5.33
CA VAL A 33 11.18 -2.74 4.52
C VAL A 33 11.11 -3.21 3.07
N LEU A 34 11.32 -4.51 2.84
CA LEU A 34 11.24 -5.08 1.50
C LEU A 34 10.32 -6.30 1.50
N CYS A 35 9.24 -6.24 0.71
CA CYS A 35 8.35 -7.37 0.54
C CYS A 35 7.93 -7.58 -0.91
N ALA A 36 7.88 -8.82 -1.39
CA ALA A 36 7.31 -9.06 -2.71
C ALA A 36 5.79 -8.91 -2.67
N ILE A 37 5.14 -9.55 -1.69
CA ILE A 37 3.68 -9.50 -1.51
C ILE A 37 3.36 -9.24 -0.04
N ASN A 38 2.64 -8.15 0.23
CA ASN A 38 2.15 -7.81 1.57
C ASN A 38 0.62 -7.69 1.54
N ILE A 39 -0.05 -8.48 2.37
CA ILE A 39 -1.51 -8.49 2.50
C ILE A 39 -1.86 -8.16 3.95
N THR A 40 -2.58 -7.07 4.16
CA THR A 40 -2.77 -6.54 5.51
C THR A 40 -4.21 -6.12 5.75
N ILE A 41 -4.76 -6.56 6.88
CA ILE A 41 -6.01 -6.04 7.42
C ILE A 41 -5.65 -5.21 8.66
N GLY A 42 -5.81 -3.89 8.57
CA GLY A 42 -5.42 -2.93 9.59
C GLY A 42 -4.48 -1.85 9.04
N MET A 43 -3.28 -1.76 9.59
CA MET A 43 -2.28 -0.75 9.24
C MET A 43 -1.08 -1.40 8.54
N CYS A 44 -0.63 -0.80 7.44
CA CYS A 44 0.66 -1.16 6.85
C CYS A 44 1.55 0.05 6.62
N LEU A 45 2.83 -0.12 6.98
CA LEU A 45 3.91 0.75 6.58
C LEU A 45 4.89 -0.08 5.75
N CYS A 46 5.07 0.32 4.49
CA CYS A 46 5.92 -0.41 3.56
C CYS A 46 6.92 0.51 2.86
N LEU A 47 8.21 0.17 2.89
CA LEU A 47 9.21 0.98 2.17
C LEU A 47 9.21 0.60 0.68
N LEU A 48 9.42 -0.68 0.38
CA LEU A 48 9.43 -1.20 -0.98
C LEU A 48 8.59 -2.48 -1.06
N CYS A 49 7.53 -2.43 -1.87
CA CYS A 49 6.70 -3.61 -2.15
C CYS A 49 6.47 -3.81 -3.65
N ALA A 50 6.53 -5.04 -4.14
CA ALA A 50 6.03 -5.31 -5.49
C ALA A 50 4.50 -5.23 -5.52
N ILE A 51 3.83 -5.92 -4.59
CA ILE A 51 2.38 -5.96 -4.47
C ILE A 51 1.99 -5.69 -3.01
N ASN A 52 1.19 -4.65 -2.79
CA ASN A 52 0.64 -4.32 -1.48
C ASN A 52 -0.88 -4.30 -1.54
N ILE A 53 -1.53 -5.12 -0.71
CA ILE A 53 -2.99 -5.26 -0.64
C ILE A 53 -3.44 -4.97 0.78
N THR A 54 -4.26 -3.96 0.95
CA THR A 54 -4.53 -3.42 2.29
C THR A 54 -6.01 -3.11 2.48
N ILE A 55 -6.57 -3.59 3.57
CA ILE A 55 -7.88 -3.18 4.07
C ILE A 55 -7.63 -2.35 5.33
N GLY A 56 -7.88 -1.05 5.27
CA GLY A 56 -7.60 -0.09 6.34
C GLY A 56 -6.68 1.04 5.85
N MET A 57 -5.54 1.22 6.51
CA MET A 57 -4.59 2.29 6.20
C MET A 57 -3.32 1.73 5.59
N CYS A 58 -2.83 2.38 4.55
CA CYS A 58 -1.51 2.08 3.99
C CYS A 58 -0.66 3.32 3.79
N LEU A 59 0.59 3.21 4.22
CA LEU A 59 1.67 4.15 3.92
C LEU A 59 2.75 3.38 3.18
N CYS A 60 3.01 3.76 1.94
CA CYS A 60 4.01 3.08 1.13
C CYS A 60 4.90 4.05 0.36
N LEU A 61 6.22 3.88 0.45
CA LEU A 61 7.14 4.76 -0.26
C LEU A 61 7.17 4.42 -1.76
N LEU A 62 7.48 3.16 -2.09
CA LEU A 62 7.55 2.69 -3.48
C LEU A 62 6.80 1.36 -3.63
N CYS A 63 5.80 1.34 -4.50
CA CYS A 63 5.06 0.13 -4.85
C CYS A 63 4.89 -0.04 -6.36
N ALA A 64 5.04 -1.26 -6.89
CA ALA A 64 4.62 -1.51 -8.27
C ALA A 64 3.08 -1.54 -8.36
N LEU A 65 2.43 -2.32 -7.49
CA LEU A 65 0.97 -2.45 -7.42
C LEU A 65 0.50 -2.19 -5.98
N ASN A 66 -0.39 -1.21 -5.81
CA ASN A 66 -1.01 -0.94 -4.50
C ASN A 66 -2.54 -0.97 -4.61
N ILE A 67 -3.16 -1.91 -3.90
CA ILE A 67 -4.60 -2.14 -3.88
C ILE A 67 -5.11 -1.88 -2.47
N THR A 68 -5.98 -0.89 -2.31
CA THR A 68 -6.31 -0.38 -0.97
C THR A 68 -7.81 -0.12 -0.83
N ILE A 69 -8.41 -0.66 0.23
CA ILE A 69 -9.75 -0.29 0.66
C ILE A 69 -9.61 0.49 1.97
N GLY A 70 -9.93 1.79 1.94
CA GLY A 70 -9.72 2.71 3.05
C GLY A 70 -8.86 3.89 2.64
N MET A 71 -7.77 4.13 3.36
CA MET A 71 -6.89 5.28 3.13
C MET A 71 -5.55 4.82 2.57
N SER A 72 -5.03 5.55 1.59
CA SER A 72 -3.70 5.29 1.04
C SER A 72 -2.85 6.53 0.85
N LEU A 73 -1.69 6.56 1.50
CA LEU A 73 -0.61 7.47 1.20
C LEU A 73 0.50 6.71 0.46
N CYS A 74 0.87 7.20 -0.72
CA CYS A 74 2.07 6.69 -1.36
C CYS A 74 2.89 7.78 -2.05
N VAL A 75 4.21 7.60 -2.09
CA VAL A 75 5.08 8.54 -2.80
C VAL A 75 5.13 8.17 -4.28
N LEU A 76 5.58 6.97 -4.60
CA LEU A 76 5.66 6.47 -5.97
C LEU A 76 4.86 5.18 -6.12
N CYS A 77 4.02 5.10 -7.15
CA CYS A 77 3.38 3.84 -7.50
C CYS A 77 3.21 3.67 -9.01
N ALA A 78 3.49 2.48 -9.55
CA ALA A 78 3.19 2.26 -10.97
C ALA A 78 1.68 2.17 -11.18
N ILE A 79 1.00 1.33 -10.40
CA ILE A 79 -0.45 1.10 -10.52
C ILE A 79 -1.10 1.18 -9.15
N LYS A 80 -2.06 2.11 -9.00
CA LYS A 80 -2.80 2.32 -7.75
C LYS A 80 -4.29 2.10 -7.96
N ILE A 81 -4.88 1.18 -7.19
CA ILE A 81 -6.31 0.87 -7.21
C ILE A 81 -6.88 1.11 -5.82
N ILE A 82 -7.76 2.10 -5.68
CA ILE A 82 -8.26 2.52 -4.37
C ILE A 82 -9.78 2.58 -4.33
N ARG A 83 -10.34 2.13 -3.21
CA ARG A 83 -11.67 2.53 -2.75
C ARG A 83 -11.55 3.29 -1.44
N GLY A 84 -11.90 4.57 -1.43
CA GLY A 84 -11.77 5.47 -0.28
C GLY A 84 -10.94 6.70 -0.61
N MET A 85 -10.07 7.12 0.31
CA MET A 85 -9.25 8.30 0.12
C MET A 85 -7.85 7.91 -0.33
N CYS A 86 -7.24 8.72 -1.19
CA CYS A 86 -5.83 8.58 -1.47
C CYS A 86 -5.11 9.91 -1.59
N GLN A 87 -3.83 9.83 -1.26
CA GLN A 87 -2.85 10.85 -1.53
C GLN A 87 -1.64 10.19 -2.19
N CYS A 88 -1.23 10.74 -3.33
CA CYS A 88 -0.11 10.22 -4.10
C CYS A 88 0.69 11.34 -4.71
N ILE A 89 2.02 11.25 -4.66
CA ILE A 89 2.89 12.20 -5.34
C ILE A 89 2.96 11.82 -6.82
N LEU A 90 3.52 10.65 -7.16
CA LEU A 90 3.62 10.19 -8.54
C LEU A 90 2.93 8.84 -8.71
N CYS A 91 2.00 8.73 -9.65
CA CYS A 91 1.54 7.42 -10.12
C CYS A 91 1.43 7.34 -11.64
N ALA A 92 1.84 6.22 -12.24
CA ALA A 92 1.64 6.04 -13.68
C ALA A 92 0.16 5.82 -14.00
N ILE A 93 -0.46 4.82 -13.36
CA ILE A 93 -1.87 4.47 -13.57
C ILE A 93 -2.61 4.49 -12.24
N ARG A 94 -3.80 5.10 -12.25
CA ARG A 94 -4.62 5.26 -11.07
C ARG A 94 -6.08 4.97 -11.38
N ILE A 95 -6.70 4.11 -10.57
CA ILE A 95 -8.13 3.78 -10.62
C ILE A 95 -8.72 3.98 -9.23
N ILE A 96 -9.64 4.92 -9.08
CA ILE A 96 -10.14 5.33 -7.76
C ILE A 96 -11.65 5.41 -7.72
N ARG A 97 -12.21 4.93 -6.62
CA ARG A 97 -13.57 5.25 -6.19
C ARG A 97 -13.50 5.97 -4.85
N GLY A 98 -13.81 7.26 -4.83
CA GLY A 98 -13.71 8.10 -3.63
C GLY A 98 -13.00 9.43 -3.91
N VAL A 99 -12.13 9.84 -3.00
CA VAL A 99 -11.43 11.14 -3.09
C VAL A 99 -9.95 10.92 -3.33
N CYS A 100 -9.35 11.69 -4.24
CA CYS A 100 -7.93 11.62 -4.49
C CYS A 100 -7.25 12.97 -4.60
N LEU A 101 -6.03 13.01 -4.04
CA LEU A 101 -5.07 14.08 -4.21
C LEU A 101 -3.83 13.52 -4.92
N CYS A 102 -3.56 14.03 -6.13
CA CYS A 102 -2.40 13.73 -6.97
C CYS A 102 -1.47 14.94 -6.99
N LEU A 103 -0.16 14.73 -7.06
CA LEU A 103 0.68 15.69 -7.76
C LEU A 103 0.66 15.33 -9.26
N LEU A 104 1.42 14.29 -9.65
CA LEU A 104 1.53 13.89 -11.05
C LEU A 104 0.95 12.49 -11.32
N CYS A 105 0.12 12.39 -12.37
CA CYS A 105 -0.39 11.13 -12.89
C CYS A 105 -0.41 11.10 -14.41
N ALA A 106 -0.02 9.95 -14.99
CA ALA A 106 -0.11 9.77 -16.45
C ALA A 106 -1.52 9.37 -16.89
N ILE A 107 -2.14 8.42 -16.19
CA ILE A 107 -3.49 7.93 -16.49
C ILE A 107 -4.30 7.87 -15.19
N SER A 108 -5.46 8.54 -15.16
CA SER A 108 -6.35 8.55 -14.00
C SER A 108 -7.80 8.27 -14.40
N ILE A 109 -8.39 7.26 -13.77
CA ILE A 109 -9.82 6.95 -13.83
C ILE A 109 -10.39 7.13 -12.42
N THR A 110 -11.30 8.08 -12.26
CA THR A 110 -11.81 8.47 -10.95
C THR A 110 -13.32 8.53 -10.95
N ILE A 111 -13.94 7.80 -10.02
CA ILE A 111 -15.35 7.92 -9.68
C ILE A 111 -15.41 8.59 -8.32
N GLY A 112 -15.71 9.89 -8.30
CA GLY A 112 -15.69 10.73 -7.10
C GLY A 112 -14.92 12.02 -7.36
N VAL A 113 -14.16 12.49 -6.36
CA VAL A 113 -13.46 13.77 -6.44
C VAL A 113 -11.97 13.54 -6.70
N CYS A 114 -11.41 14.23 -7.69
CA CYS A 114 -10.00 14.19 -7.99
C CYS A 114 -9.41 15.60 -8.08
N LEU A 115 -8.41 15.87 -7.25
CA LEU A 115 -7.60 17.08 -7.34
C LEU A 115 -6.18 16.66 -7.69
N CYS A 116 -5.75 16.99 -8.91
CA CYS A 116 -4.36 16.86 -9.33
C CYS A 116 -3.76 18.27 -9.42
N VAL A 117 -2.61 18.48 -8.76
CA VAL A 117 -1.85 19.74 -8.71
C VAL A 117 -0.54 19.55 -9.43
#